data_AF-A0A497KXV4-F1
#
_entry.id   AF-A0A497KXV4-F1
#
_cell.length_a   1.000
_cell.length_b   1.000
_cell.length_c   1.000
_cell.angle_alpha   90.00
_cell.angle_beta   90.00
_cell.angle_gamma   90.00
#
_symmetry.space_group_name_H-M   'P 1'
#
loop_
_entity.id
_entity.type
_entity.pdbx_description
1 polymer ?
#
loop_
_entity_poly.entity_id
_entity_poly.type
_entity_poly.pdbx_seq_one_letter_code
_entity_poly.pdbx_strand_id
1 'polypeptide(L)'
;MGEERLFERVKALMEKHGIPGRDLYELPDSPKRFPDGAHYRIEISGVERPEVLEALIDEMEKRGVPVHRLISVVMGATLLDDRELTRFAELARDAKLEVIMTPGPRTPWDLGGQLRTPEGAVCGIRHRGSDNLMYVISDIMRCIELGFRGFLIVDEGLLWLLNEMRKAGDIPKDVVFKVSIFAGHANPAGAK
;
A
#
# COMPACT_ATOMS: atom_id res chain seq x y z
N MET A 1 31.20 -6.46 34.26
CA MET A 1 29.99 -7.23 33.86
C MET A 1 29.76 -6.89 32.39
N GLY A 2 30.24 -7.76 31.49
CA GLY A 2 30.52 -7.40 30.09
C GLY A 2 29.28 -7.28 29.20
N GLU A 3 29.37 -6.42 28.18
CA GLU A 3 28.30 -6.11 27.20
C GLU A 3 27.72 -7.36 26.52
N GLU A 4 28.55 -8.37 26.23
CA GLU A 4 28.10 -9.64 25.65
C GLU A 4 27.05 -10.35 26.51
N ARG A 5 27.21 -10.34 27.83
CA ARG A 5 26.25 -10.95 28.76
C ARG A 5 24.93 -10.18 28.79
N LEU A 6 24.96 -8.87 28.54
CA LEU A 6 23.75 -8.06 28.41
C LEU A 6 23.01 -8.38 27.12
N PHE A 7 23.71 -8.45 25.98
CA PHE A 7 23.08 -8.76 24.69
C PHE A 7 22.42 -10.13 24.69
N GLU A 8 23.09 -11.18 25.17
CA GLU A 8 22.47 -12.52 25.26
C GLU A 8 21.25 -12.54 26.17
N ARG A 9 21.27 -11.81 27.28
CA ARG A 9 20.09 -11.66 28.15
C ARG A 9 18.95 -10.94 27.41
N VAL A 10 19.23 -9.88 26.67
CA VAL A 10 18.20 -9.12 25.93
C VAL A 10 17.61 -9.97 24.80
N LYS A 11 18.44 -10.72 24.06
CA LYS A 11 17.99 -11.67 23.04
C LYS A 11 16.98 -12.66 23.59
N ALA A 12 17.31 -13.32 24.70
CA ALA A 12 16.42 -14.28 25.35
C ALA A 12 15.10 -13.63 25.83
N LEU A 13 15.15 -12.37 26.30
CA LEU A 13 13.95 -11.62 26.67
C LEU A 13 13.08 -11.28 25.44
N MET A 14 13.68 -10.89 24.32
CA MET A 14 12.96 -10.64 23.06
C MET A 14 12.29 -11.92 22.55
N GLU A 15 13.03 -13.03 22.52
CA GLU A 15 12.55 -14.34 22.05
C GLU A 15 11.40 -14.87 22.90
N LYS A 16 11.43 -14.63 24.22
CA LYS A 16 10.31 -14.92 25.12
C LYS A 16 9.01 -14.22 24.70
N HIS A 17 9.10 -13.07 24.06
CA HIS A 17 7.96 -12.32 23.52
C HIS A 17 7.73 -12.60 22.03
N GLY A 18 8.35 -13.63 21.45
CA GLY A 18 8.18 -14.02 20.05
C GLY A 18 8.85 -13.09 19.05
N ILE A 19 9.79 -12.25 19.51
CA ILE A 19 10.61 -11.39 18.65
C ILE A 19 11.99 -12.04 18.51
N PRO A 20 12.50 -12.27 17.29
CA PRO A 20 13.83 -12.85 17.11
C PRO A 20 14.91 -12.00 17.80
N GLY A 21 15.85 -12.64 18.52
CA GLY A 21 16.96 -11.94 19.17
C GLY A 21 18.00 -11.36 18.18
N ARG A 22 17.90 -11.70 16.89
CA ARG A 22 18.79 -11.23 15.82
C ARG A 22 18.14 -11.36 14.45
N ASP A 23 18.75 -10.71 13.47
CA ASP A 23 18.38 -10.86 12.06
C ASP A 23 18.72 -12.26 11.52
N LEU A 24 17.89 -12.71 10.56
CA LEU A 24 18.01 -14.02 9.92
C LEU A 24 18.99 -13.96 8.74
N TYR A 25 20.27 -14.22 9.01
CA TYR A 25 21.32 -14.23 7.98
C TYR A 25 21.40 -15.51 7.14
N GLU A 26 20.69 -16.57 7.55
CA GLU A 26 20.65 -17.85 6.83
C GLU A 26 19.74 -17.80 5.57
N LEU A 27 19.02 -16.69 5.35
CA LEU A 27 18.16 -16.38 4.20
C LEU A 27 17.50 -17.62 3.55
N PRO A 28 16.66 -18.37 4.30
CA PRO A 28 16.05 -19.58 3.77
C PRO A 28 15.08 -19.27 2.63
N ASP A 29 14.98 -20.20 1.68
CA ASP A 29 14.01 -20.10 0.61
C ASP A 29 12.58 -20.07 1.15
N SER A 30 11.78 -19.12 0.67
CA SER A 30 10.36 -19.08 0.99
C SER A 30 9.66 -20.30 0.38
N PRO A 31 8.87 -21.07 1.15
CA PRO A 31 8.04 -22.14 0.59
C PRO A 31 6.76 -21.62 -0.09
N LYS A 32 6.48 -20.31 0.01
CA LYS A 32 5.26 -19.71 -0.56
C LYS A 32 5.40 -19.51 -2.07
N ARG A 33 4.28 -19.67 -2.78
CA ARG A 33 4.14 -19.41 -4.22
C ARG A 33 2.83 -18.70 -4.49
N PHE A 34 2.72 -18.04 -5.64
CA PHE A 34 1.44 -17.57 -6.16
C PHE A 34 0.56 -18.75 -6.60
N PRO A 35 -0.76 -18.57 -6.79
CA PRO A 35 -1.68 -19.66 -7.15
C PRO A 35 -1.32 -20.41 -8.44
N ASP A 36 -0.56 -19.78 -9.34
CA ASP A 36 -0.04 -20.37 -10.58
C ASP A 36 1.38 -20.97 -10.42
N GLY A 37 1.90 -21.04 -9.20
CA GLY A 37 3.21 -21.60 -8.89
C GLY A 37 4.39 -20.63 -9.03
N ALA A 38 4.16 -19.38 -9.45
CA ALA A 38 5.24 -18.40 -9.58
C ALA A 38 5.84 -18.01 -8.21
N HIS A 39 7.13 -17.66 -8.21
CA HIS A 39 7.84 -17.19 -7.02
C HIS A 39 7.68 -15.67 -6.78
N TYR A 40 7.48 -14.91 -7.85
CA TYR A 40 7.43 -13.45 -7.80
C TYR A 40 6.42 -12.90 -8.83
N ARG A 41 6.07 -11.63 -8.65
CA ARG A 41 5.22 -10.84 -9.55
C ARG A 41 5.90 -9.50 -9.80
N ILE A 42 5.58 -8.86 -10.92
CA ILE A 42 6.11 -7.55 -11.27
C ILE A 42 5.08 -6.46 -10.92
N GLU A 43 5.49 -5.70 -9.90
CA GLU A 43 5.01 -4.40 -9.41
C GLU A 43 5.40 -3.20 -10.30
N ILE A 44 4.51 -2.50 -10.99
CA ILE A 44 4.86 -1.15 -11.52
C ILE A 44 4.13 -0.08 -10.71
N SER A 45 4.87 0.90 -10.20
CA SER A 45 4.34 1.97 -9.36
C SER A 45 4.43 3.33 -10.05
N GLY A 46 3.46 4.21 -9.80
CA GLY A 46 3.41 5.56 -10.36
C GLY A 46 2.69 5.64 -11.70
N VAL A 47 1.67 4.80 -11.91
CA VAL A 47 0.84 4.83 -13.12
C VAL A 47 -0.30 5.83 -12.91
N GLU A 48 -0.07 7.08 -13.29
CA GLU A 48 -0.90 8.21 -12.87
C GLU A 48 -2.16 8.46 -13.71
N ARG A 49 -2.15 8.10 -15.00
CA ARG A 49 -3.22 8.45 -15.95
C ARG A 49 -3.45 7.34 -16.97
N PRO A 50 -4.62 7.29 -17.63
CA PRO A 50 -4.92 6.31 -18.67
C PRO A 50 -3.85 6.24 -19.78
N GLU A 51 -3.31 7.37 -20.21
CA GLU A 51 -2.29 7.42 -21.27
C GLU A 51 -0.96 6.77 -20.83
N VAL A 52 -0.63 6.87 -19.54
CA VAL A 52 0.54 6.22 -18.95
C VAL A 52 0.33 4.70 -18.90
N LEU A 53 -0.89 4.27 -18.57
CA LEU A 53 -1.26 2.86 -18.58
C LEU A 53 -1.20 2.28 -20.00
N GLU A 54 -1.71 2.99 -21.01
CA GLU A 54 -1.62 2.57 -22.42
C GLU A 54 -0.16 2.39 -22.85
N ALA A 55 0.71 3.36 -22.55
CA ALA A 55 2.13 3.26 -22.86
C ALA A 55 2.81 2.09 -22.12
N LEU A 56 2.42 1.83 -20.87
CA LEU A 56 2.92 0.69 -20.10
C LEU A 56 2.52 -0.64 -20.73
N ILE A 57 1.25 -0.80 -21.13
CA ILE A 57 0.73 -2.02 -21.75
C ILE A 57 1.45 -2.27 -23.08
N ASP A 58 1.53 -1.25 -23.93
CA ASP A 58 2.23 -1.31 -25.22
C ASP A 58 3.70 -1.74 -25.06
N GLU A 59 4.41 -1.17 -24.09
CA GLU A 59 5.81 -1.53 -23.84
C GLU A 59 5.97 -2.93 -23.23
N MET A 60 5.06 -3.34 -22.34
CA MET A 60 5.00 -4.70 -21.78
C MET A 60 4.85 -5.74 -22.91
N GLU A 61 3.93 -5.50 -23.84
CA GLU A 61 3.65 -6.40 -24.96
C GLU A 61 4.83 -6.46 -25.94
N LYS A 62 5.38 -5.29 -26.32
CA LYS A 62 6.54 -5.19 -27.22
C LYS A 62 7.76 -5.95 -26.70
N ARG A 63 8.00 -5.92 -25.39
CA ARG A 63 9.14 -6.60 -24.76
C ARG A 63 8.85 -8.03 -24.32
N GLY A 64 7.58 -8.44 -24.30
CA GLY A 64 7.17 -9.72 -23.72
C GLY A 64 7.51 -9.84 -22.23
N VAL A 65 7.43 -8.73 -21.46
CA VAL A 65 7.75 -8.71 -20.03
C VAL A 65 6.46 -8.67 -19.21
N PRO A 66 6.15 -9.69 -18.37
CA PRO A 66 4.86 -9.75 -17.70
C PRO A 66 4.76 -8.73 -16.55
N VAL A 67 3.80 -7.80 -16.64
CA VAL A 67 3.37 -6.96 -15.51
C VAL A 67 2.11 -7.57 -14.91
N HIS A 68 1.98 -7.52 -13.58
CA HIS A 68 0.86 -8.17 -12.88
C HIS A 68 0.03 -7.21 -12.06
N ARG A 69 0.65 -6.16 -11.53
CA ARG A 69 -0.02 -5.20 -10.66
C ARG A 69 0.51 -3.79 -10.87
N LEU A 70 -0.38 -2.84 -10.65
CA LEU A 70 -0.12 -1.42 -10.74
C LEU A 70 -0.36 -0.76 -9.37
N ILE A 71 0.55 0.13 -8.97
CA ILE A 71 0.24 1.17 -7.99
C ILE A 71 -0.11 2.44 -8.78
N SER A 72 -1.40 2.78 -8.74
CA SER A 72 -2.00 3.74 -9.64
C SER A 72 -2.37 5.04 -8.92
N VAL A 73 -2.42 6.12 -9.70
CA VAL A 73 -2.83 7.46 -9.29
C VAL A 73 -2.17 7.88 -7.98
N VAL A 74 -0.84 7.73 -7.87
CA VAL A 74 -0.14 8.07 -6.63
C VAL A 74 -0.34 9.52 -6.29
N MET A 75 -0.66 10.43 -7.22
CA MET A 75 -1.00 11.81 -6.87
C MET A 75 -2.37 11.97 -6.15
N GLY A 76 -3.22 10.93 -6.18
CA GLY A 76 -4.54 10.87 -5.57
C GLY A 76 -5.63 10.58 -6.62
N ALA A 77 -6.48 9.59 -6.39
CA ALA A 77 -7.61 9.28 -7.29
C ALA A 77 -8.57 10.48 -7.47
N THR A 78 -8.66 11.36 -6.47
CA THR A 78 -9.36 12.65 -6.52
C THR A 78 -8.99 13.52 -7.73
N LEU A 79 -7.77 13.38 -8.29
CA LEU A 79 -7.31 14.17 -9.44
C LEU A 79 -7.85 13.69 -10.79
N LEU A 80 -8.49 12.53 -10.83
CA LEU A 80 -9.11 11.99 -12.03
C LEU A 80 -10.63 12.06 -11.89
N ASP A 81 -11.29 12.45 -12.98
CA ASP A 81 -12.75 12.38 -13.06
C ASP A 81 -13.24 10.93 -13.25
N ASP A 82 -14.55 10.70 -13.13
CA ASP A 82 -15.13 9.36 -13.24
C ASP A 82 -14.90 8.74 -14.62
N ARG A 83 -14.79 9.55 -15.68
CA ARG A 83 -14.57 9.06 -17.04
C ARG A 83 -13.12 8.59 -17.20
N GLU A 84 -12.17 9.35 -16.68
CA GLU A 84 -10.75 8.98 -16.64
C GLU A 84 -10.55 7.70 -15.83
N LEU A 85 -11.18 7.60 -14.64
CA LEU A 85 -11.11 6.41 -13.78
C LEU A 85 -11.78 5.18 -14.43
N THR A 86 -12.93 5.36 -15.09
CA THR A 86 -13.61 4.27 -15.80
C THR A 86 -12.74 3.75 -16.95
N ARG A 87 -12.19 4.65 -17.78
CA ARG A 87 -11.25 4.27 -18.85
C ARG A 87 -10.02 3.55 -18.28
N PHE A 88 -9.49 4.01 -17.14
CA PHE A 88 -8.37 3.35 -16.47
C PHE A 88 -8.72 1.92 -16.06
N ALA A 89 -9.89 1.71 -15.46
CA ALA A 89 -10.37 0.39 -15.05
C ALA A 89 -10.55 -0.55 -16.25
N GLU A 90 -11.11 -0.05 -17.35
CA GLU A 90 -11.30 -0.81 -18.60
C GLU A 90 -9.96 -1.25 -19.19
N LEU A 91 -9.00 -0.34 -19.35
CA LEU A 91 -7.66 -0.64 -19.85
C LEU A 91 -6.96 -1.71 -18.99
N ALA A 92 -7.00 -1.54 -17.66
CA ALA A 92 -6.35 -2.48 -16.75
C ALA A 92 -7.02 -3.85 -16.77
N ARG A 93 -8.37 -3.90 -16.82
CA ARG A 93 -9.14 -5.14 -16.92
C ARG A 93 -8.80 -5.89 -18.21
N ASP A 94 -8.81 -5.20 -19.34
CA ASP A 94 -8.59 -5.80 -20.66
C ASP A 94 -7.15 -6.36 -20.77
N ALA A 95 -6.17 -5.65 -20.18
CA ALA A 95 -4.79 -6.11 -20.04
C ALA A 95 -4.55 -7.11 -18.89
N LYS A 96 -5.59 -7.45 -18.10
CA LYS A 96 -5.53 -8.36 -16.94
C LYS A 96 -4.53 -7.93 -15.85
N LEU A 97 -4.47 -6.63 -15.58
CA LEU A 97 -3.59 -6.02 -14.58
C LEU A 97 -4.36 -5.75 -13.29
N GLU A 98 -3.83 -6.20 -12.15
CA GLU A 98 -4.37 -5.82 -10.84
C GLU A 98 -4.11 -4.34 -10.56
N VAL A 99 -5.13 -3.61 -10.12
CA VAL A 99 -4.98 -2.18 -9.80
C VAL A 99 -5.08 -1.96 -8.29
N ILE A 100 -4.04 -1.35 -7.72
CA ILE A 100 -4.06 -0.78 -6.38
C ILE A 100 -4.15 0.74 -6.54
N MET A 101 -5.33 1.28 -6.26
CA MET A 101 -5.58 2.71 -6.27
C MET A 101 -4.90 3.37 -5.08
N THR A 102 -4.39 4.59 -5.29
CA THR A 102 -3.89 5.43 -4.21
C THR A 102 -4.85 6.61 -4.01
N PRO A 103 -5.81 6.52 -3.07
CA PRO A 103 -6.81 7.56 -2.87
C PRO A 103 -6.20 8.84 -2.29
N GLY A 104 -6.86 9.95 -2.56
CA GLY A 104 -6.54 11.25 -1.97
C GLY A 104 -7.78 11.90 -1.36
N PRO A 105 -7.68 13.13 -0.87
CA PRO A 105 -6.47 13.91 -0.62
C PRO A 105 -5.59 13.33 0.51
N ARG A 106 -4.30 13.70 0.54
CA ARG A 106 -3.30 13.27 1.55
C ARG A 106 -2.60 14.46 2.17
N THR A 107 -1.69 14.24 3.12
CA THR A 107 -0.97 15.30 3.86
C THR A 107 -0.40 16.45 3.02
N PRO A 108 0.13 16.28 1.79
CA PRO A 108 0.56 17.42 0.96
C PRO A 108 -0.56 18.40 0.57
N TRP A 109 -1.80 17.94 0.61
CA TRP A 109 -3.02 18.70 0.28
C TRP A 109 -3.69 19.28 1.52
N ASP A 110 -3.23 18.89 2.72
CA ASP A 110 -3.76 19.39 3.99
C ASP A 110 -3.33 20.85 4.21
N LEU A 111 -4.10 21.58 5.02
CA LEU A 111 -3.81 22.96 5.39
C LEU A 111 -2.58 23.06 6.32
N GLY A 112 -2.20 21.94 6.96
CA GLY A 112 -1.08 21.87 7.88
C GLY A 112 0.28 22.05 7.21
N GLY A 113 1.08 23.00 7.69
CA GLY A 113 2.44 23.24 7.19
C GLY A 113 3.49 22.20 7.60
N GLN A 114 3.13 21.18 8.40
CA GLN A 114 4.08 20.23 8.98
C GLN A 114 4.93 19.55 7.89
N LEU A 115 4.31 18.99 6.85
CA LEU A 115 5.04 18.29 5.78
C LEU A 115 6.07 19.17 5.05
N ARG A 116 5.93 20.50 5.14
CA ARG A 116 6.80 21.47 4.49
C ARG A 116 8.08 21.75 5.28
N THR A 117 8.19 21.26 6.52
CA THR A 117 9.42 21.37 7.32
C THR A 117 10.27 20.10 7.21
N PRO A 118 11.60 20.19 7.37
CA PRO A 118 12.47 19.00 7.39
C PRO A 118 12.03 17.94 8.41
N GLU A 119 11.61 18.36 9.61
CA GLU A 119 11.16 17.46 10.68
C GLU A 119 9.81 16.83 10.36
N GLY A 120 8.89 17.59 9.78
CA GLY A 120 7.57 17.08 9.44
C GLY A 120 7.58 16.15 8.23
N ALA A 121 8.56 16.29 7.32
CA ALA A 121 8.79 15.31 6.26
C ALA A 121 9.12 13.91 6.82
N VAL A 122 9.73 13.82 8.02
CA VAL A 122 10.00 12.54 8.70
C VAL A 122 8.71 11.84 9.16
N CYS A 123 7.64 12.59 9.42
CA CYS A 123 6.34 12.02 9.77
C CYS A 123 5.61 11.40 8.55
N GLY A 124 6.11 11.62 7.34
CA GLY A 124 5.57 11.04 6.11
C GLY A 124 4.20 11.60 5.70
N ILE A 125 3.49 10.86 4.86
CA ILE A 125 2.23 11.28 4.24
C ILE A 125 0.98 10.73 4.96
N ARG A 126 1.03 10.61 6.29
CA ARG A 126 -0.07 10.11 7.13
C ARG A 126 -1.21 11.12 7.24
N HIS A 127 -2.45 10.64 7.27
CA HIS A 127 -3.63 11.48 7.38
C HIS A 127 -3.71 12.16 8.75
N ARG A 128 -4.03 13.45 8.78
CA ARG A 128 -4.11 14.25 10.00
C ARG A 128 -5.53 14.72 10.28
N GLY A 129 -6.07 14.32 11.43
CA GLY A 129 -7.42 14.72 11.86
C GLY A 129 -8.54 13.99 11.12
N SER A 130 -9.74 14.08 11.67
CA SER A 130 -10.90 13.31 11.20
C SER A 130 -11.39 13.74 9.81
N ASP A 131 -11.29 15.02 9.47
CA ASP A 131 -11.74 15.52 8.15
C ASP A 131 -10.92 14.90 7.02
N ASN A 132 -9.59 14.82 7.17
CA ASN A 132 -8.73 14.15 6.19
C ASN A 132 -9.02 12.65 6.07
N LEU A 133 -9.42 11.98 7.16
CA LEU A 133 -9.90 10.59 7.09
C LEU A 133 -11.22 10.50 6.32
N MET A 134 -12.17 11.40 6.58
CA MET A 134 -13.44 11.45 5.84
C MET A 134 -13.20 11.68 4.34
N TYR A 135 -12.26 12.56 3.96
CA TYR A 135 -11.97 12.82 2.54
C TYR A 135 -11.39 11.60 1.83
N VAL A 136 -10.37 10.95 2.40
CA VAL A 136 -9.76 9.77 1.77
C VAL A 136 -10.72 8.58 1.72
N ILE A 137 -11.56 8.40 2.75
CA ILE A 137 -12.58 7.34 2.76
C ILE A 137 -13.64 7.63 1.69
N SER A 138 -14.08 8.88 1.52
CA SER A 138 -15.00 9.25 0.44
C SER A 138 -14.43 8.90 -0.95
N ASP A 139 -13.15 9.15 -1.18
CA ASP A 139 -12.48 8.83 -2.46
C ASP A 139 -12.32 7.30 -2.66
N ILE A 140 -12.09 6.55 -1.58
CA ILE A 140 -12.13 5.07 -1.60
C ILE A 140 -13.52 4.57 -1.99
N MET A 141 -14.58 5.09 -1.35
CA MET A 141 -15.95 4.65 -1.63
C MET A 141 -16.34 4.95 -3.08
N ARG A 142 -15.99 6.15 -3.59
CA ARG A 142 -16.15 6.49 -5.02
C ARG A 142 -15.43 5.49 -5.93
N CYS A 143 -14.18 5.13 -5.62
CA CYS A 143 -13.44 4.13 -6.40
C CYS A 143 -14.08 2.73 -6.32
N ILE A 144 -14.64 2.34 -5.17
CA ILE A 144 -15.36 1.06 -5.01
C ILE A 144 -16.60 1.02 -5.92
N GLU A 145 -17.36 2.11 -5.97
CA GLU A 145 -18.54 2.27 -6.84
C GLU A 145 -18.16 2.15 -8.32
N LEU A 146 -17.00 2.68 -8.71
CA LEU A 146 -16.43 2.54 -10.06
C LEU A 146 -15.80 1.16 -10.35
N GLY A 147 -15.82 0.24 -9.37
CA GLY A 147 -15.40 -1.16 -9.55
C GLY A 147 -13.97 -1.48 -9.10
N PHE A 148 -13.21 -0.52 -8.57
CA PHE A 148 -11.89 -0.82 -8.01
C PHE A 148 -11.99 -1.61 -6.71
N ARG A 149 -11.03 -2.52 -6.48
CA ARG A 149 -10.99 -3.41 -5.30
C ARG A 149 -9.67 -3.38 -4.54
N GLY A 150 -8.64 -2.74 -5.05
CA GLY A 150 -7.34 -2.63 -4.38
C GLY A 150 -7.06 -1.19 -3.96
N PHE A 151 -6.65 -0.99 -2.70
CA PHE A 151 -6.32 0.34 -2.18
C PHE A 151 -5.01 0.35 -1.42
N LEU A 152 -4.15 1.32 -1.72
CA LEU A 152 -2.91 1.58 -1.01
C LEU A 152 -3.19 2.43 0.24
N ILE A 153 -2.85 1.90 1.41
CA ILE A 153 -3.09 2.53 2.71
C ILE A 153 -1.77 3.03 3.29
N VAL A 154 -1.73 4.31 3.67
CA VAL A 154 -0.50 5.00 4.13
C VAL A 154 -0.50 5.27 5.64
N ASP A 155 -1.52 4.79 6.35
CA ASP A 155 -1.76 5.08 7.76
C ASP A 155 -2.42 3.87 8.46
N GLU A 156 -1.91 3.50 9.63
CA GLU A 156 -2.38 2.35 10.41
C GLU A 156 -3.79 2.59 10.99
N GLY A 157 -4.13 3.83 11.34
CA GLY A 157 -5.45 4.22 11.84
C GLY A 157 -6.52 4.11 10.75
N LEU A 158 -6.21 4.55 9.53
CA LEU A 158 -7.05 4.36 8.35
C LEU A 158 -7.23 2.87 8.05
N LEU A 159 -6.16 2.07 8.09
CA LEU A 159 -6.25 0.61 7.89
C LEU A 159 -7.20 -0.04 8.89
N TRP A 160 -7.09 0.31 10.17
CA TRP A 160 -7.98 -0.18 11.21
C TRP A 160 -9.44 0.20 10.92
N LEU A 161 -9.73 1.47 10.65
CA LEU A 161 -11.09 1.95 10.41
C LEU A 161 -11.73 1.29 9.17
N LEU A 162 -11.00 1.22 8.05
CA LEU A 162 -11.48 0.54 6.85
C LEU A 162 -11.75 -0.95 7.08
N ASN A 163 -10.95 -1.60 7.93
CA ASN A 163 -11.17 -2.99 8.30
C ASN A 163 -12.42 -3.16 9.17
N GLU A 164 -12.70 -2.25 10.10
CA GLU A 164 -13.93 -2.25 10.88
C GLU A 164 -15.17 -2.01 10.00
N MET A 165 -15.09 -1.04 9.07
CA MET A 165 -16.13 -0.80 8.06
C MET A 165 -16.39 -2.05 7.18
N ARG A 166 -15.34 -2.76 6.76
CA ARG A 166 -15.46 -4.02 6.01
C ARG A 166 -16.10 -5.14 6.86
N LYS A 167 -15.80 -5.23 8.16
CA LYS A 167 -16.44 -6.19 9.07
C LYS A 167 -17.93 -5.88 9.28
N ALA A 168 -18.28 -4.60 9.36
CA ALA A 168 -19.66 -4.13 9.48
C ALA A 168 -20.48 -4.32 8.19
N GLY A 169 -19.80 -4.48 7.05
CA GLY A 169 -20.43 -4.68 5.74
C GLY A 169 -20.56 -3.41 4.91
N ASP A 170 -19.99 -2.30 5.36
CA ASP A 170 -19.98 -1.01 4.65
C ASP A 170 -19.05 -1.05 3.42
N ILE A 171 -18.02 -1.91 3.46
CA ILE A 171 -17.06 -2.13 2.36
C ILE A 171 -17.17 -3.59 1.87
N PRO A 172 -17.16 -3.84 0.55
CA PRO A 172 -17.19 -5.19 0.01
C PRO A 172 -16.05 -6.08 0.54
N LYS A 173 -16.35 -7.36 0.78
CA LYS A 173 -15.40 -8.32 1.38
C LYS A 173 -14.20 -8.64 0.49
N ASP A 174 -14.35 -8.48 -0.82
CA ASP A 174 -13.33 -8.68 -1.85
C ASP A 174 -12.38 -7.49 -1.99
N VAL A 175 -12.59 -6.39 -1.24
CA VAL A 175 -11.65 -5.28 -1.20
C VAL A 175 -10.37 -5.66 -0.45
N VAL A 176 -9.23 -5.38 -1.10
CA VAL A 176 -7.87 -5.62 -0.63
C VAL A 176 -7.22 -4.30 -0.24
N PHE A 177 -6.71 -4.25 0.98
CA PHE A 177 -5.89 -3.14 1.49
C PHE A 177 -4.42 -3.53 1.43
N LYS A 178 -3.62 -2.75 0.69
CA LYS A 178 -2.16 -2.89 0.65
C LYS A 178 -1.54 -1.82 1.52
N VAL A 179 -0.81 -2.21 2.57
CA VAL A 179 -0.10 -1.26 3.43
C VAL A 179 1.15 -0.74 2.71
N SER A 180 1.28 0.58 2.65
CA SER A 180 2.41 1.28 2.05
C SER A 180 3.62 1.28 2.97
N ILE A 181 4.82 1.47 2.41
CA ILE A 181 6.05 1.67 3.17
C ILE A 181 5.96 2.90 4.11
N PHE A 182 5.09 3.87 3.80
CA PHE A 182 4.83 5.02 4.69
C PHE A 182 4.14 4.63 6.02
N ALA A 183 3.46 3.48 6.04
CA ALA A 183 2.95 2.79 7.23
C ALA A 183 3.71 1.48 7.50
N GLY A 184 4.96 1.40 7.05
CA GLY A 184 5.78 0.19 7.10
C GLY A 184 6.32 -0.12 8.50
N HIS A 185 6.36 -1.40 8.84
CA HIS A 185 6.97 -1.89 10.07
C HIS A 185 8.49 -2.03 9.89
N ALA A 186 9.27 -1.28 10.67
CA ALA A 186 10.74 -1.27 10.56
C ALA A 186 11.44 -2.40 11.32
N ASN A 187 10.72 -3.15 12.16
CA ASN A 187 11.28 -4.23 12.98
C ASN A 187 10.22 -5.33 13.22
N PRO A 188 10.63 -6.54 13.67
CA PRO A 188 9.71 -7.65 13.86
C PRO A 188 8.62 -7.39 14.91
N ALA A 189 8.86 -6.48 15.87
CA ALA A 189 7.84 -6.13 16.87
C ALA A 189 6.70 -5.30 16.28
N GLY A 190 6.97 -4.49 15.25
CA GLY A 190 5.92 -3.80 14.50
C GLY A 190 5.08 -4.76 13.65
N ALA A 191 5.68 -5.84 13.15
CA ALA A 191 4.99 -6.79 12.25
C ALA A 191 4.22 -7.91 12.97
N LYS A 192 4.10 -7.85 14.30
CA LYS A 192 3.47 -8.89 15.13
C LYS A 192 1.96 -8.71 15.27
#